data_AF-K6X054-F1
#
_entry.id   AF-K6X054-F1
#
_cell.length_a   1.000
_cell.length_b   1.000
_cell.length_c   1.000
_cell.angle_alpha   90.00
_cell.angle_beta   90.00
_cell.angle_gamma   90.00
#
_symmetry.space_group_name_H-M   'P 1'
#
loop_
_entity.id
_entity.type
_entity.pdbx_description
1 polymer ?
#
loop_
_entity_poly.entity_id
_entity_poly.type
_entity_poly.pdbx_seq_one_letter_code
_entity_poly.pdbx_strand_id
1 'polypeptide(L)'
;MICELDLSVTIYDASPITDPRRGRRAALEAVVGDLAAVSATRLVIEQDDSLLAADRAVLYTAVRRHGVPQLVYEHQRPAAEPMLWVSDAVVWCYAKGGEWRRRVQPVINSVTIVDVDG
;
A
#
# COMPACT_ATOMS: atom_id res chain seq x y z
N MET A 1 -25.53 0.33 -14.92
CA MET A 1 -25.00 1.49 -14.17
C MET A 1 -23.63 1.05 -13.65
N ILE A 2 -22.54 1.58 -14.19
CA ILE A 2 -21.19 1.36 -13.66
C ILE A 2 -21.00 2.43 -12.60
N CYS A 3 -20.76 2.05 -11.34
CA CYS A 3 -20.44 3.00 -10.29
C CYS A 3 -19.11 3.70 -10.61
N GLU A 4 -19.07 5.02 -10.47
CA GLU A 4 -17.84 5.79 -10.52
C GLU A 4 -17.16 5.65 -9.15
N LEU A 5 -15.95 5.12 -9.13
CA LEU A 5 -15.13 5.03 -7.94
C LEU A 5 -14.08 6.14 -8.02
N ASP A 6 -14.04 7.01 -7.01
CA ASP A 6 -12.98 8.01 -6.87
C ASP A 6 -11.67 7.31 -6.46
N LEU A 7 -10.99 6.76 -7.48
CA LEU A 7 -9.78 5.96 -7.31
C LEU A 7 -8.55 6.85 -7.36
N SER A 8 -7.81 6.87 -6.26
CA SER A 8 -6.48 7.47 -6.16
C SER A 8 -5.46 6.42 -5.72
N VAL A 9 -4.29 6.43 -6.34
CA VAL A 9 -3.21 5.48 -6.09
C VAL A 9 -1.92 6.22 -5.70
N THR A 10 -1.34 5.82 -4.58
CA THR A 10 0.04 6.15 -4.21
C THR A 10 0.90 4.88 -4.32
N ILE A 11 2.04 4.98 -4.97
CA ILE A 11 3.00 3.88 -5.10
C ILE A 11 4.15 4.11 -4.12
N TYR A 12 4.44 3.12 -3.27
CA TYR A 12 5.59 3.13 -2.37
C TYR A 12 6.69 2.24 -2.97
N ASP A 13 7.71 2.88 -3.54
CA ASP A 13 8.80 2.23 -4.25
C ASP A 13 9.93 1.87 -3.29
N ALA A 14 10.00 0.60 -2.91
CA ALA A 14 11.07 0.05 -2.09
C ALA A 14 12.21 -0.57 -2.90
N SER A 15 12.26 -0.37 -4.23
CA SER A 15 13.28 -0.97 -5.10
C SER A 15 14.74 -0.62 -4.75
N PRO A 16 15.05 0.52 -4.10
CA PRO A 16 16.43 0.76 -3.64
C PRO A 16 16.87 -0.11 -2.45
N ILE A 17 15.93 -0.71 -1.71
CA ILE A 17 16.22 -1.48 -0.50
C ILE A 17 16.45 -2.95 -0.89
N THR A 18 17.69 -3.43 -0.76
CA THR A 18 18.07 -4.79 -1.19
C THR A 18 17.42 -5.90 -0.36
N ASP A 19 17.20 -5.68 0.94
CA ASP A 19 16.53 -6.66 1.81
C ASP A 19 15.00 -6.52 1.67
N PRO A 20 14.29 -7.53 1.11
CA PRO A 20 12.85 -7.45 0.88
C PRO A 20 12.04 -7.26 2.17
N ARG A 21 12.50 -7.80 3.31
CA ARG A 21 11.82 -7.61 4.60
C ARG A 21 11.91 -6.17 5.07
N ARG A 22 13.07 -5.55 4.89
CA ARG A 22 13.26 -4.12 5.18
C ARG A 22 12.46 -3.24 4.23
N GLY A 23 12.45 -3.56 2.94
CA GLY A 23 11.65 -2.85 1.94
C GLY A 23 10.16 -2.88 2.27
N ARG A 24 9.64 -4.07 2.60
CA ARG A 24 8.24 -4.22 3.02
C ARG A 24 7.93 -3.46 4.30
N ARG A 25 8.80 -3.49 5.30
CA ARG A 25 8.64 -2.71 6.53
C ARG A 25 8.55 -1.21 6.23
N ALA A 26 9.50 -0.67 5.46
CA ALA A 26 9.53 0.75 5.09
C ALA A 26 8.26 1.17 4.34
N ALA A 27 7.78 0.33 3.40
CA ALA A 27 6.54 0.57 2.69
C ALA A 27 5.32 0.60 3.62
N LEU A 28 5.19 -0.37 4.54
CA LEU A 28 4.06 -0.40 5.48
C LEU A 28 4.08 0.79 6.45
N GLU A 29 5.26 1.19 6.93
CA GLU A 29 5.41 2.38 7.78
C GLU A 29 5.02 3.66 7.04
N ALA A 30 5.48 3.83 5.79
CA ALA A 30 5.12 4.95 4.95
C ALA A 30 3.61 5.00 4.64
N VAL A 31 3.00 3.85 4.30
CA VAL A 31 1.54 3.74 4.11
C VAL A 31 0.77 4.21 5.34
N VAL A 32 1.15 3.77 6.54
CA VAL A 32 0.46 4.19 7.77
C VAL A 32 0.64 5.69 8.03
N GLY A 33 1.80 6.26 7.73
CA GLY A 33 2.05 7.70 7.81
C GLY A 33 1.10 8.51 6.93
N ASP A 34 0.95 8.13 5.66
CA ASP A 34 0.05 8.80 4.72
C ASP A 34 -1.43 8.59 5.09
N LEU A 35 -1.80 7.39 5.52
CA LEU A 35 -3.15 7.09 6.00
C LEU A 35 -3.53 7.92 7.23
N ALA A 36 -2.56 8.25 8.09
CA ALA A 36 -2.77 9.14 9.22
C ALA A 36 -3.06 10.57 8.77
N ALA A 37 -2.36 11.08 7.75
CA ALA A 37 -2.57 12.42 7.20
C ALA A 37 -3.97 12.61 6.60
N VAL A 38 -4.57 11.53 6.06
CA VAL A 38 -5.91 11.56 5.46
C VAL A 38 -7.01 11.03 6.39
N SER A 39 -6.71 10.75 7.66
CA SER A 39 -7.66 10.19 8.64
C SER A 39 -8.37 8.92 8.15
N ALA A 40 -7.66 8.05 7.44
CA ALA A 40 -8.22 6.79 6.97
C ALA A 40 -8.63 5.89 8.14
N THR A 41 -9.69 5.10 7.93
CA THR A 41 -10.26 4.22 8.95
C THR A 41 -10.00 2.74 8.69
N ARG A 42 -9.66 2.37 7.44
CA ARG A 42 -9.46 0.97 7.04
C ARG A 42 -8.31 0.84 6.05
N LEU A 43 -7.42 -0.12 6.31
CA LEU A 43 -6.36 -0.59 5.41
C LEU A 43 -6.59 -2.09 5.17
N VAL A 44 -6.71 -2.50 3.92
CA VAL A 44 -6.82 -3.91 3.54
C VAL A 44 -5.57 -4.29 2.75
N ILE A 45 -4.93 -5.38 3.15
CA ILE A 45 -3.71 -5.92 2.53
C ILE A 45 -4.04 -7.33 2.04
N GLU A 46 -3.51 -7.72 0.88
CA GLU A 46 -3.61 -9.11 0.45
C GLU A 46 -2.87 -10.04 1.44
N GLN A 47 -3.54 -11.11 1.85
CA GLN A 47 -3.00 -12.06 2.80
C GLN A 47 -2.00 -13.03 2.16
N ASP A 48 -0.74 -12.89 2.56
CA ASP A 48 0.30 -13.91 2.48
C ASP A 48 0.58 -14.46 3.89
N ASP A 49 0.33 -15.75 4.10
CA ASP A 49 0.47 -16.39 5.42
C ASP A 49 1.91 -16.34 5.96
N SER A 50 2.91 -16.29 5.07
CA SER A 50 4.32 -16.20 5.43
C SER A 50 4.71 -14.80 5.94
N LEU A 51 3.93 -13.78 5.59
CA LEU A 51 4.19 -12.37 5.93
C LEU A 51 3.24 -11.84 7.01
N LEU A 52 2.07 -12.47 7.18
CA LEU A 52 1.00 -12.01 8.06
C LEU A 52 1.46 -11.60 9.46
N ALA A 53 2.27 -12.44 10.12
CA ALA A 53 2.76 -12.17 11.47
C ALA A 53 3.72 -10.97 11.52
N ALA A 54 4.62 -10.88 10.54
CA ALA A 54 5.59 -9.79 10.45
C ALA A 54 4.89 -8.45 10.14
N ASP A 55 3.98 -8.45 9.17
CA ASP A 55 3.18 -7.27 8.81
C ASP A 55 2.39 -6.75 9.99
N ARG A 56 1.71 -7.64 10.73
CA ARG A 56 0.92 -7.25 11.91
C ARG A 56 1.79 -6.59 12.98
N ALA A 57 3.02 -7.04 13.18
CA ALA A 57 3.94 -6.43 14.14
C ALA A 57 4.38 -5.03 13.71
N VAL A 58 4.68 -4.84 12.42
CA VAL A 58 5.02 -3.54 11.84
C VAL A 58 3.84 -2.58 11.93
N LEU A 59 2.65 -2.99 11.48
CA LEU A 59 1.43 -2.18 11.49
C LEU A 59 1.03 -1.77 12.91
N TYR A 60 1.10 -2.70 13.88
CA TYR A 60 0.83 -2.39 15.28
C TYR A 60 1.73 -1.26 15.80
N THR A 61 3.03 -1.33 15.48
CA THR A 61 4.01 -0.31 15.90
C THR A 61 3.78 1.01 15.18
N ALA A 62 3.59 0.98 13.86
CA ALA A 62 3.39 2.16 13.03
C ALA A 62 2.13 2.93 13.41
N VAL A 63 1.00 2.24 13.60
CA VAL A 63 -0.28 2.86 14.01
C VAL A 63 -0.14 3.63 15.33
N ARG A 64 0.61 3.08 16.29
CA ARG A 64 0.91 3.77 17.55
C ARG A 64 1.85 4.95 17.36
N ARG A 65 2.92 4.78 16.57
CA ARG A 65 3.90 5.85 16.26
C ARG A 65 3.24 7.05 15.62
N HIS A 66 2.30 6.83 14.70
CA HIS A 66 1.58 7.88 13.98
C HIS A 66 0.30 8.35 14.69
N GLY A 67 -0.04 7.81 15.86
CA GLY A 67 -1.17 8.29 16.67
C GLY A 67 -2.55 8.03 16.06
N VAL A 68 -2.72 6.93 15.30
CA VAL A 68 -3.98 6.59 14.60
C VAL A 68 -4.59 5.26 15.06
N PRO A 69 -4.84 5.05 16.37
CA PRO A 69 -5.29 3.78 16.92
C PRO A 69 -6.63 3.27 16.36
N GLN A 70 -7.41 4.15 15.71
CA GLN A 70 -8.68 3.81 15.05
C GLN A 70 -8.51 3.17 13.67
N LEU A 71 -7.31 3.21 13.06
CA LEU A 71 -7.05 2.59 11.77
C LEU A 71 -7.15 1.06 11.89
N VAL A 72 -8.18 0.48 11.28
CA VAL A 72 -8.37 -0.97 11.21
C VAL A 72 -7.53 -1.50 10.05
N TYR A 73 -6.57 -2.37 10.34
CA TYR A 73 -5.78 -3.05 9.31
C TYR A 73 -6.14 -4.54 9.24
N GLU A 74 -6.46 -5.00 8.04
CA GLU A 74 -6.93 -6.35 7.75
C GLU A 74 -6.07 -6.99 6.67
N HIS A 75 -5.85 -8.30 6.81
CA HIS A 75 -5.32 -9.13 5.74
C HIS A 75 -6.46 -9.98 5.20
N GLN A 76 -6.72 -9.88 3.90
CA GLN A 76 -7.83 -10.56 3.23
C GLN A 76 -7.32 -11.39 2.06
N ARG A 77 -7.99 -12.49 1.77
CA ARG A 77 -7.72 -13.27 0.55
C ARG A 77 -8.26 -12.50 -0.67
N PRO A 78 -7.68 -12.67 -1.88
CA PRO A 78 -8.12 -11.96 -3.09
C PRO A 78 -9.62 -12.08 -3.40
N ALA A 79 -10.24 -13.23 -3.08
CA ALA A 79 -11.67 -13.47 -3.32
C ALA A 79 -12.61 -12.71 -2.36
N ALA A 80 -12.09 -12.14 -1.26
CA ALA A 80 -12.90 -11.52 -0.20
C ALA A 80 -13.07 -10.01 -0.37
N GLU A 81 -12.17 -9.32 -1.08
CA GLU A 81 -12.22 -7.88 -1.28
C GLU A 81 -11.93 -7.56 -2.76
N PRO A 82 -12.97 -7.29 -3.57
CA PRO A 82 -12.84 -7.06 -5.01
C PRO A 82 -11.96 -5.87 -5.41
N MET A 83 -11.52 -5.05 -4.47
CA MET A 83 -10.64 -3.89 -4.74
C MET A 83 -9.15 -4.20 -4.62
N LEU A 84 -8.76 -5.35 -4.03
CA LEU A 84 -7.35 -5.67 -3.79
C LEU A 84 -6.54 -5.75 -5.11
N TRP A 85 -7.13 -6.33 -6.16
CA TRP A 85 -6.45 -6.50 -7.46
C TRP A 85 -6.10 -5.18 -8.15
N VAL A 86 -6.80 -4.08 -7.84
CA VAL A 86 -6.59 -2.79 -8.50
C VAL A 86 -5.17 -2.29 -8.22
N SER A 87 -4.69 -2.48 -7.00
CA SER A 87 -3.34 -2.08 -6.60
C SER A 87 -2.26 -2.79 -7.44
N ASP A 88 -2.34 -4.11 -7.59
CA ASP A 88 -1.41 -4.89 -8.40
C ASP A 88 -1.47 -4.53 -9.87
N ALA A 89 -2.68 -4.32 -10.42
CA ALA A 89 -2.84 -3.92 -11.81
C ALA A 89 -2.17 -2.58 -12.11
N VAL A 90 -2.32 -1.60 -11.22
CA VAL A 90 -1.70 -0.27 -11.38
C VAL A 90 -0.18 -0.34 -11.21
N VAL A 91 0.32 -1.06 -10.20
CA VAL A 91 1.76 -1.24 -9.99
C VAL A 91 2.40 -1.96 -11.17
N TRP A 92 1.76 -3.01 -11.71
CA TRP A 92 2.24 -3.70 -12.91
C TRP A 92 2.29 -2.78 -14.12
N CYS A 93 1.23 -2.01 -14.39
CA CYS A 93 1.20 -1.06 -15.50
C CYS A 93 2.29 0.02 -15.36
N TYR A 94 2.48 0.52 -14.14
CA TYR A 94 3.51 1.51 -13.82
C TYR A 94 4.92 0.97 -14.06
N ALA A 95 5.19 -0.26 -13.62
CA ALA A 95 6.48 -0.93 -13.81
C ALA A 95 6.72 -1.34 -15.27
N LYS A 96 5.67 -1.76 -15.98
CA LYS A 96 5.76 -2.16 -17.40
C LYS A 96 6.14 -0.99 -18.31
N GLY A 97 5.72 0.24 -17.96
CA GLY A 97 6.08 1.45 -18.69
C GLY A 97 5.31 1.64 -20.00
N GLY A 98 5.83 2.53 -20.86
CA GLY A 98 5.27 2.80 -22.18
C GLY A 98 3.80 3.20 -22.16
N GLU A 99 3.00 2.56 -23.01
CA GLU A 99 1.55 2.79 -23.09
C GLU A 99 0.81 2.41 -21.81
N TRP A 100 1.26 1.38 -21.11
CA TRP A 100 0.61 0.94 -19.87
C TRP A 100 0.74 1.98 -18.76
N ARG A 101 1.94 2.54 -18.56
CA ARG A 101 2.13 3.63 -17.60
C ARG A 101 1.30 4.86 -17.97
N ARG A 102 1.25 5.23 -19.26
CA ARG A 102 0.42 6.37 -19.71
C ARG A 102 -1.05 6.20 -19.36
N ARG A 103 -1.58 4.98 -19.48
CA ARG A 103 -3.00 4.69 -19.18
C ARG A 103 -3.35 4.78 -17.70
N VAL A 104 -2.43 4.40 -16.81
CA VAL A 104 -2.68 4.44 -15.36
C VAL A 104 -2.21 5.74 -14.70
N GLN A 105 -1.41 6.56 -15.39
CA GLN A 105 -0.92 7.83 -14.85
C GLN A 105 -2.01 8.75 -14.26
N PRO A 106 -3.22 8.87 -14.84
CA PRO A 106 -4.25 9.76 -14.31
C PRO A 106 -4.76 9.38 -12.91
N VAL A 107 -4.64 8.10 -12.51
CA VAL A 107 -5.06 7.64 -11.17
C VAL A 107 -3.91 7.58 -10.17
N ILE A 108 -2.66 7.75 -10.62
CA ILE A 108 -1.48 7.77 -9.75
C ILE A 108 -1.28 9.20 -9.24
N ASN A 109 -1.57 9.40 -7.94
CA ASN A 109 -1.37 10.67 -7.26
C ASN A 109 0.13 10.92 -6.99
N SER A 110 0.86 9.90 -6.55
CA SER A 110 2.28 10.04 -6.24
C SER A 110 3.03 8.70 -6.30
N VAL A 111 4.35 8.81 -6.46
CA VAL A 111 5.29 7.70 -6.32
C VAL A 111 6.35 8.13 -5.33
N THR A 112 6.40 7.45 -4.19
CA THR A 112 7.29 7.76 -3.08
C THR A 112 8.34 6.67 -2.99
N ILE A 113 9.61 7.03 -3.20
CA ILE A 113 10.72 6.13 -2.89
C ILE A 113 10.82 6.04 -1.37
N VAL A 114 10.68 4.84 -0.83
CA VAL A 114 10.76 4.63 0.62
C VAL A 114 12.20 4.33 1.03
N ASP A 115 12.60 4.90 2.15
CA ASP A 115 13.91 4.71 2.76
C ASP A 115 13.76 3.94 4.08
N VAL A 116 14.82 3.27 4.50
CA VAL A 116 14.92 2.53 5.76
C VAL A 116 15.36 3.40 6.93
N ASP A 117 15.76 4.65 6.69
CA ASP A 117 16.35 5.54 7.69
C ASP A 117 15.35 6.56 8.25
N GLY A 118 15.02 6.37 9.53
CA GLY A 118 14.23 7.26 10.39
C GLY A 118 14.40 6.91 11.86
#